data_AF-A0A182AK04-F1
#
_entry.id   AF-A0A182AK04-F1
#
_cell.length_a   1.000
_cell.length_b   1.000
_cell.length_c   1.000
_cell.angle_alpha   90.00
_cell.angle_beta   90.00
_cell.angle_gamma   90.00
#
_symmetry.space_group_name_H-M   'P 1'
#
loop_
_entity.id
_entity.type
_entity.pdbx_description
1 polymer ?
#
loop_
_entity_poly.entity_id
_entity_poly.type
_entity_poly.pdbx_seq_one_letter_code
_entity_poly.pdbx_strand_id
1 'polypeptide(L)'
;MTWLECGYRNSSDRMVIARCVGPEQFFLERVVFPFELLSFSCPPDSELKIWTHGLGGPELIETLAVADLAIGAIAADPAAVDSPDGAGTAAPEPGAPGGAMGLMARGLSLSHGNGDLVQTWVTAG
;
A
#
# COMPACT_ATOMS: atom_id res chain seq x y z
N MET A 1 -22.58 -8.84 -10.17
CA MET A 1 -22.23 -7.44 -9.88
C MET A 1 -20.74 -7.36 -9.65
N THR A 2 -20.04 -6.45 -10.33
CA THR A 2 -18.61 -6.21 -10.12
C THR A 2 -18.43 -5.24 -8.96
N TRP A 3 -17.50 -5.53 -8.06
CA TRP A 3 -17.12 -4.67 -6.95
C TRP A 3 -15.68 -4.22 -7.16
N LEU A 4 -15.36 -3.00 -6.73
CA LEU A 4 -14.01 -2.45 -6.74
C LEU A 4 -13.46 -2.40 -5.32
N GLU A 5 -12.26 -2.94 -5.13
CA GLU A 5 -11.44 -2.70 -3.96
C GLU A 5 -10.82 -1.31 -4.09
N CYS A 6 -11.11 -0.43 -3.14
CA CYS A 6 -10.73 0.98 -3.19
C CYS A 6 -9.93 1.38 -1.95
N GLY A 7 -9.08 2.39 -2.12
CA GLY A 7 -8.26 2.97 -1.06
C GLY A 7 -8.34 4.48 -1.07
N TYR A 8 -8.70 5.07 0.08
CA TYR A 8 -8.63 6.50 0.31
C TYR A 8 -7.67 6.81 1.46
N ARG A 9 -6.65 7.63 1.22
CA ARG A 9 -5.75 8.12 2.26
C ARG A 9 -6.08 9.56 2.59
N ASN A 10 -6.37 9.84 3.86
CA ASN A 10 -6.51 11.22 4.32
C ASN A 10 -5.12 11.87 4.38
N SER A 11 -4.84 12.82 3.48
CA SER A 11 -3.56 13.55 3.42
C SER A 11 -3.52 14.76 4.37
N SER A 12 -4.63 15.09 5.04
CA SER A 12 -4.72 16.23 5.96
C SER A 12 -4.33 15.87 7.39
N ASP A 13 -4.03 16.90 8.18
CA ASP A 13 -3.79 16.82 9.63
C ASP A 13 -5.08 16.84 10.46
N ARG A 14 -6.25 16.78 9.82
CA ARG A 14 -7.58 16.81 10.44
C ARG A 14 -8.35 15.53 10.17
N MET A 15 -9.29 15.21 11.04
CA MET A 15 -10.25 14.13 10.77
C MET A 15 -11.21 14.56 9.67
N VAL A 16 -11.53 13.62 8.78
CA VAL A 16 -12.52 13.81 7.71
C VAL A 16 -13.57 12.70 7.77
N ILE A 17 -14.71 12.93 7.13
CA ILE A 17 -15.75 11.93 6.93
C ILE A 17 -15.76 11.55 5.46
N ALA A 18 -15.45 10.29 5.18
CA ALA A 18 -15.51 9.70 3.85
C ALA A 18 -16.89 9.03 3.68
N ARG A 19 -17.70 9.56 2.76
CA ARG A 19 -19.04 9.07 2.44
C ARG A 19 -19.09 8.57 1.01
N CYS A 20 -19.18 7.25 0.83
CA CYS A 20 -19.33 6.61 -0.47
C CYS A 20 -20.82 6.36 -0.77
N VAL A 21 -21.30 6.84 -1.90
CA VAL A 21 -22.68 6.64 -2.37
C VAL A 21 -22.64 6.00 -3.74
N GLY A 22 -23.37 4.90 -3.90
CA GLY A 22 -23.38 4.14 -5.14
C GLY A 22 -24.79 3.76 -5.61
N PRO A 23 -24.87 3.01 -6.72
CA PRO A 23 -26.13 2.46 -7.21
C PRO A 23 -26.77 1.51 -6.19
N GLU A 24 -28.03 1.15 -6.42
CA GLU A 24 -28.77 0.17 -5.60
C GLU A 24 -28.84 0.55 -4.11
N GLN A 25 -28.83 1.86 -3.81
CA GLN A 25 -28.83 2.39 -2.43
C GLN A 25 -27.57 2.01 -1.64
N PHE A 26 -26.45 1.71 -2.32
CA PHE A 26 -25.17 1.52 -1.65
C PHE A 26 -24.75 2.79 -0.91
N PHE A 27 -24.42 2.63 0.36
CA PHE A 27 -23.99 3.71 1.23
C PHE A 27 -22.94 3.22 2.21
N LEU A 28 -21.82 3.94 2.29
CA LEU A 28 -20.79 3.75 3.30
C LEU A 28 -20.39 5.11 3.85
N GLU A 29 -20.29 5.23 5.17
CA GLU A 29 -19.78 6.42 5.82
C GLU A 29 -18.77 6.02 6.90
N ARG A 30 -17.59 6.63 6.88
CA ARG A 30 -16.52 6.39 7.86
C ARG A 30 -15.80 7.69 8.20
N VAL A 31 -15.42 7.82 9.47
CA VAL A 31 -14.45 8.81 9.91
C VAL A 31 -13.06 8.28 9.54
N VAL A 32 -12.22 9.13 8.97
CA VAL A 32 -10.84 8.82 8.60
C VAL A 32 -9.92 9.77 9.36
N PHE A 33 -9.06 9.22 10.20
CA PHE A 33 -8.11 9.97 10.99
C PHE A 33 -7.00 10.59 10.12
N PRO A 34 -6.28 11.61 10.62
CA PRO A 34 -5.13 12.16 9.93
C PRO A 34 -4.18 11.05 9.45
N PHE A 35 -3.82 11.06 8.18
CA PHE A 35 -2.88 10.12 7.55
C PHE A 35 -3.30 8.64 7.52
N GLU A 36 -4.53 8.32 7.96
CA GLU A 36 -5.09 6.98 7.88
C GLU A 36 -5.40 6.59 6.42
N LEU A 37 -5.26 5.29 6.13
CA LEU A 37 -5.72 4.67 4.88
C LEU A 37 -7.02 3.91 5.15
N LEU A 38 -8.10 4.38 4.53
CA LEU A 38 -9.38 3.68 4.47
C LEU A 38 -9.40 2.74 3.26
N SER A 39 -9.49 1.44 3.51
CA SER A 39 -9.76 0.43 2.48
C SER A 39 -11.24 0.02 2.53
N PHE A 40 -11.89 -0.05 1.37
CA PHE A 40 -13.31 -0.41 1.26
C PHE A 40 -13.64 -0.99 -0.11
N SER A 41 -14.75 -1.73 -0.18
CA SER A 41 -15.28 -2.28 -1.43
C SER A 41 -16.58 -1.57 -1.79
N CYS A 42 -16.79 -1.24 -3.06
CA CYS A 42 -18.02 -0.58 -3.52
C CYS A 42 -18.36 -0.91 -4.99
N PRO A 43 -19.60 -0.67 -5.44
CA PRO A 43 -19.93 -0.73 -6.86
C PRO A 43 -19.11 0.29 -7.69
N PRO A 44 -18.78 -0.01 -8.96
CA PRO A 44 -17.90 0.82 -9.78
C PRO A 44 -18.45 2.23 -10.09
N ASP A 45 -19.77 2.37 -10.14
CA ASP A 45 -20.46 3.67 -10.38
C ASP A 45 -20.67 4.47 -9.08
N SER A 46 -19.86 4.23 -8.04
CA SER A 46 -19.97 4.96 -6.77
C SER A 46 -19.11 6.24 -6.77
N GLU A 47 -19.48 7.18 -5.90
CA GLU A 47 -18.74 8.41 -5.64
C GLU A 47 -18.33 8.49 -4.18
N LEU A 48 -17.07 8.81 -3.91
CA LEU A 48 -16.57 9.08 -2.56
C LEU A 48 -16.54 10.59 -2.30
N LYS A 49 -17.29 11.04 -1.29
CA LYS A 49 -17.37 12.44 -0.86
C LYS A 49 -16.63 12.62 0.46
N ILE A 50 -15.70 13.56 0.50
CA ILE A 50 -14.90 13.86 1.68
C ILE A 50 -15.43 15.13 2.34
N TRP A 51 -15.82 15.01 3.60
CA TRP A 51 -16.36 16.12 4.39
C TRP A 51 -15.44 16.45 5.56
N THR A 52 -15.31 17.73 5.88
CA THR A 52 -14.67 18.19 7.12
C THR A 52 -15.70 18.73 8.10
N HIS A 53 -15.37 18.72 9.38
CA HIS A 53 -16.13 19.38 10.42
C HIS A 53 -15.45 20.70 10.78
N GLY A 54 -15.84 21.77 10.09
CA GLY A 54 -15.39 23.14 10.36
C GLY A 54 -16.23 23.82 11.44
N LEU A 55 -15.84 25.05 11.81
CA LEU A 55 -16.59 25.89 12.77
C LEU A 55 -18.00 26.26 12.28
N GLY A 56 -18.26 26.14 10.97
CA GLY A 56 -19.56 26.41 10.33
C GLY A 56 -20.41 25.17 10.06
N GLY A 57 -19.99 23.98 10.51
CA GLY A 57 -20.67 22.70 10.22
C GLY A 57 -19.94 21.85 9.18
N PRO A 58 -20.62 20.81 8.64
CA PRO A 58 -20.02 19.91 7.66
C PRO A 58 -19.80 20.61 6.31
N GLU A 59 -18.57 20.60 5.82
CA GLU A 59 -18.18 21.19 4.54
C GLU A 59 -17.64 20.10 3.62
N LEU A 60 -18.15 20.03 2.39
CA LEU A 60 -17.66 19.12 1.37
C LEU A 60 -16.33 19.65 0.83
N ILE A 61 -15.26 18.89 1.03
CA ILE A 61 -13.91 19.23 0.55
C ILE A 61 -13.72 18.75 -0.89
N GLU A 62 -14.11 17.50 -1.16
CA GLU A 62 -13.74 16.81 -2.38
C GLU A 62 -14.76 15.73 -2.75
N THR A 63 -14.92 15.48 -4.05
CA THR A 63 -15.66 14.33 -4.58
C THR A 63 -14.75 13.58 -5.55
N LEU A 64 -14.62 12.27 -5.34
CA LEU A 64 -13.71 11.37 -6.06
C LEU A 64 -14.53 10.25 -6.69
N ALA A 65 -14.26 9.92 -7.96
CA ALA A 65 -14.80 8.72 -8.55
C ALA A 65 -14.08 7.50 -7.96
N VAL A 66 -14.81 6.47 -7.54
CA VAL A 66 -14.18 5.29 -6.92
C VAL A 66 -13.29 4.51 -7.89
N ALA A 67 -13.51 4.67 -9.21
CA ALA A 67 -12.64 4.12 -10.24
C ALA A 67 -11.20 4.64 -10.14
N ASP A 68 -11.00 5.89 -9.74
CA ASP A 68 -9.67 6.50 -9.52
C ASP A 68 -9.01 6.02 -8.22
N LEU A 69 -9.81 5.45 -7.32
CA LEU A 69 -9.37 4.94 -6.01
C LEU A 69 -9.13 3.44 -6.01
N ALA A 70 -9.34 2.77 -7.16
CA ALA A 70 -9.21 1.33 -7.27
C ALA A 70 -7.79 0.88 -6.93
N ILE A 71 -7.65 0.09 -5.86
CA ILE A 71 -6.42 -0.62 -5.56
C ILE A 71 -6.47 -1.83 -6.47
N GLY A 72 -5.61 -1.82 -7.51
CA GLY A 72 -5.65 -2.79 -8.60
C GLY A 72 -6.01 -4.19 -8.12
N ALA A 73 -6.96 -4.83 -8.82
CA ALA A 73 -7.18 -6.26 -8.65
C ALA A 73 -5.80 -6.89 -8.70
N ILE A 74 -5.35 -7.46 -7.58
CA ILE A 74 -4.24 -8.38 -7.59
C ILE A 74 -4.75 -9.42 -8.58
N ALA A 75 -4.29 -9.34 -9.83
CA ALA A 75 -4.51 -10.41 -10.77
C ALA A 75 -3.99 -11.60 -10.01
N ALA A 76 -4.91 -12.47 -9.56
CA ALA A 76 -4.53 -13.74 -9.01
C ALA A 76 -3.69 -14.34 -10.13
N ASP A 77 -2.38 -14.37 -9.92
CA ASP A 77 -1.46 -14.97 -10.84
C ASP A 77 -1.49 -16.46 -10.45
N PRO A 78 -2.22 -17.33 -11.18
CA PRO A 78 -2.25 -18.74 -10.83
C PRO A 78 -0.93 -19.47 -11.19
N ALA A 79 0.14 -18.78 -11.58
CA ALA A 79 1.36 -19.42 -12.07
C ALA A 79 2.38 -19.79 -10.97
N ALA A 80 1.91 -20.08 -9.75
CA ALA A 80 2.72 -20.69 -8.70
C ALA A 80 2.42 -22.19 -8.51
N VAL A 81 2.36 -22.97 -9.60
CA VAL A 81 2.52 -24.44 -9.53
C VAL A 81 3.17 -24.92 -10.83
N ASP A 82 4.50 -25.00 -10.85
CA ASP A 82 5.22 -26.15 -11.42
C ASP A 82 6.66 -26.17 -10.88
N SER A 83 6.86 -26.94 -9.80
CA SER A 83 8.15 -27.57 -9.54
C SER A 83 7.98 -29.03 -9.93
N PRO A 84 8.77 -29.51 -10.89
CA PRO A 84 9.64 -30.63 -10.54
C PRO A 84 11.00 -30.53 -11.25
N ASP A 85 12.09 -30.66 -10.49
CA ASP A 85 12.95 -31.85 -10.64
C ASP A 85 14.07 -31.82 -9.60
N GLY A 86 14.08 -32.86 -8.77
CA GLY A 86 15.23 -33.20 -7.95
C GLY A 86 16.19 -34.06 -8.77
N ALA A 87 17.47 -33.68 -8.79
CA ALA A 87 18.54 -34.63 -9.08
C ALA A 87 19.74 -34.30 -8.19
N GLY A 88 19.87 -35.05 -7.10
CA GLY A 88 21.04 -35.02 -6.26
C GLY A 88 22.27 -35.54 -7.00
N THR A 89 23.44 -35.03 -6.64
CA THR A 89 24.70 -35.80 -6.70
C THR A 89 25.67 -35.27 -5.65
N ALA A 90 25.83 -36.10 -4.61
CA ALA A 90 27.02 -36.42 -3.81
C ALA A 90 28.10 -35.35 -3.53
N ALA A 91 28.31 -35.10 -2.23
CA ALA A 91 29.60 -34.75 -1.63
C ALA A 91 30.52 -36.01 -1.54
N PRO A 92 31.85 -35.88 -1.32
CA PRO A 92 32.37 -35.54 0.01
C PRO A 92 33.55 -34.54 0.05
N GLU A 93 33.70 -33.93 1.24
CA GLU A 93 34.75 -33.04 1.78
C GLU A 93 36.14 -33.75 1.94
N PRO A 94 37.23 -33.18 2.53
CA PRO A 94 37.44 -31.88 3.22
C PRO A 94 38.78 -31.15 2.96
N GLY A 95 38.88 -29.87 3.38
CA GLY A 95 40.12 -29.10 3.43
C GLY A 95 39.97 -27.74 4.11
N ALA A 96 40.41 -27.64 5.36
CA ALA A 96 40.26 -26.53 6.32
C ALA A 96 41.15 -25.29 6.01
N PRO A 97 41.33 -24.34 6.96
CA PRO A 97 40.39 -23.33 7.47
C PRO A 97 40.94 -21.89 7.26
N GLY A 98 40.08 -20.87 7.22
CA GLY A 98 40.56 -19.49 7.35
C GLY A 98 39.54 -18.40 7.07
N GLY A 99 39.45 -17.42 7.98
CA GLY A 99 38.80 -16.13 7.77
C GLY A 99 37.36 -16.08 8.27
N ALA A 100 37.13 -15.86 9.57
CA ALA A 100 36.97 -14.53 10.16
C ALA A 100 35.63 -13.84 9.82
N MET A 101 34.73 -13.89 10.80
CA MET A 101 33.79 -12.85 11.26
C MET A 101 33.36 -11.75 10.28
N GLY A 102 32.04 -11.61 10.11
CA GLY A 102 31.45 -10.30 9.79
C GLY A 102 30.06 -10.36 9.16
N LEU A 103 29.04 -10.65 9.96
CA LEU A 103 27.64 -10.48 9.58
C LEU A 103 27.36 -9.00 9.28
N MET A 104 27.30 -8.61 8.00
CA MET A 104 26.85 -7.26 7.62
C MET A 104 25.33 -7.22 7.64
N ALA A 105 24.77 -6.82 8.78
CA ALA A 105 23.36 -6.48 8.92
C ALA A 105 23.06 -5.25 8.05
N ARG A 106 22.14 -5.39 7.10
CA ARG A 106 21.68 -4.29 6.23
C ARG A 106 20.80 -3.34 7.08
N GLY A 107 21.40 -2.28 7.61
CA GLY A 107 20.68 -1.19 8.25
C GLY A 107 20.11 -0.23 7.22
N LEU A 108 18.79 -0.26 7.03
CA LEU A 108 18.05 0.81 6.33
C LEU A 108 17.87 1.96 7.33
N SER A 109 18.49 3.11 7.07
CA SER A 109 18.22 4.33 7.82
C SER A 109 17.34 5.25 6.97
N LEU A 110 16.07 5.41 7.34
CA LEU A 110 15.17 6.39 6.75
C LEU A 110 15.41 7.75 7.42
N SER A 111 15.89 8.73 6.65
CA SER A 111 15.82 10.14 7.06
C SER A 111 14.69 10.82 6.30
N HIS A 112 13.83 11.52 7.03
CA HIS A 112 12.73 12.33 6.51
C HIS A 112 13.28 13.55 5.76
N GLY A 113 12.90 13.73 4.50
CA GLY A 113 13.22 14.93 3.74
C GLY A 113 12.67 14.86 2.31
N ASN A 114 11.49 15.44 2.13
CA ASN A 114 10.96 16.03 0.90
C ASN A 114 11.45 15.45 -0.46
N GLY A 115 10.75 14.43 -0.96
CA GLY A 115 10.31 14.40 -2.36
C GLY A 115 11.33 14.40 -3.50
N ASP A 116 12.57 13.93 -3.32
CA ASP A 116 13.45 13.60 -4.45
C ASP A 116 14.37 12.42 -4.08
N LEU A 117 14.18 11.26 -4.72
CA LEU A 117 15.00 10.07 -4.50
C LEU A 117 16.33 10.21 -5.25
N VAL A 118 17.31 10.84 -4.62
CA VAL A 118 18.69 10.88 -5.14
C VAL A 118 19.48 9.66 -4.64
N GLN A 119 19.89 8.78 -5.55
CA GLN A 119 20.81 7.69 -5.25
C GLN A 119 22.25 8.22 -5.19
N THR A 120 22.74 8.55 -4.00
CA THR A 120 24.17 8.86 -3.79
C THR A 120 24.92 7.65 -3.24
N TRP A 121 25.88 7.16 -4.03
CA TRP A 121 26.81 6.09 -3.66
C TRP A 121 27.91 6.67 -2.77
N VAL A 122 28.04 6.17 -1.53
CA VAL A 122 29.20 6.46 -0.68
C VAL A 122 30.21 5.33 -0.85
N THR A 123 31.36 5.63 -1.45
CA THR A 123 32.53 4.76 -1.42
C THR A 123 33.35 5.13 -0.19
N ALA A 124 33.42 4.23 0.81
CA ALA A 124 34.38 4.38 1.91
C ALA A 124 35.78 3.98 1.39
N GLY A 125 36.76 4.88 1.55
CA GLY A 125 38.18 4.62 1.32
C GLY A 125 38.86 3.95 2.51
#